data_AF-H1BAU5-F1
#
_entry.id   AF-H1BAU5-F1
#
_cell.length_a   1.000
_cell.length_b   1.000
_cell.length_c   1.000
_cell.angle_alpha   90.00
_cell.angle_beta   90.00
_cell.angle_gamma   90.00
#
_symmetry.space_group_name_H-M   'P 1'
#
loop_
_entity.id
_entity.type
_entity.pdbx_description
1 polymer ?
#
loop_
_entity_poly.entity_id
_entity_poly.type
_entity_poly.pdbx_seq_one_letter_code
_entity_poly.pdbx_strand_id
1 'polypeptide(L)'
;MTPDIKLNGTSVASMGWLRETVSFPVPQSQSNTIVVPGRNSPIRFTKALGRVSYQPRSFSLTFSMLGTRKRYDQMIAEMANHYAGQLIKVSTSEEPELYAIGTLETSSEYDPLLSKGQLVISCEDADSYRYHNEETIVNLTGSGTLIIENDFMPVVPVITTSAETALSWTIGGDSFRKSLSAGTWTLPEFELQAGRNTVTIQGNGTTIFRFREGRL
;
A
#
# COMPACT_ATOMS: atom_id res chain seq x y z
N MET A 1 -6.47 18.90 -15.56
CA MET A 1 -5.56 18.80 -14.40
C MET A 1 -4.25 18.25 -14.92
N THR A 2 -3.12 18.93 -14.71
CA THR A 2 -1.81 18.44 -15.16
C THR A 2 -1.42 17.23 -14.29
N PRO A 3 -1.15 16.06 -14.87
CA PRO A 3 -0.77 14.88 -14.09
C PRO A 3 0.52 15.14 -13.31
N ASP A 4 0.52 14.80 -12.04
CA ASP A 4 1.63 15.06 -11.11
C ASP A 4 1.91 13.84 -10.24
N ILE A 5 3.12 13.80 -9.69
CA ILE A 5 3.56 12.80 -8.71
C ILE A 5 4.00 13.54 -7.47
N LYS A 6 3.58 13.04 -6.32
CA LYS A 6 4.03 13.56 -5.03
C LYS A 6 4.91 12.54 -4.32
N LEU A 7 6.05 13.02 -3.83
CA LEU A 7 7.00 12.27 -3.02
C LEU A 7 6.92 12.81 -1.59
N ASN A 8 6.48 11.99 -0.63
CA ASN A 8 6.16 12.42 0.74
C ASN A 8 5.23 13.65 0.80
N GLY A 9 4.31 13.77 -0.17
CA GLY A 9 3.38 14.89 -0.28
C GLY A 9 3.92 16.10 -1.06
N THR A 10 5.22 16.17 -1.34
CA THR A 10 5.81 17.25 -2.15
C THR A 10 5.65 16.98 -3.63
N SER A 11 5.11 17.95 -4.38
CA SER A 11 4.89 17.85 -5.83
C SER A 11 6.20 17.89 -6.61
N VAL A 12 6.44 16.88 -7.44
CA VAL A 12 7.60 16.83 -8.33
C VAL A 12 7.50 17.91 -9.42
N ALA A 13 6.29 18.20 -9.91
CA ALA A 13 6.07 19.34 -10.82
C ALA A 13 6.45 20.67 -10.19
N SER A 14 6.16 20.88 -8.89
CA SER A 14 6.54 22.11 -8.18
C SER A 14 8.06 22.30 -8.04
N MET A 15 8.83 21.20 -8.09
CA MET A 15 10.30 21.21 -8.12
C MET A 15 10.86 21.53 -9.51
N GLY A 16 10.00 21.70 -10.53
CA GLY A 16 10.39 22.06 -11.90
C GLY A 16 10.56 20.88 -12.86
N TRP A 17 10.21 19.66 -12.42
CA TRP A 17 10.26 18.46 -13.26
C TRP A 17 8.96 18.27 -14.04
N LEU A 18 9.07 18.00 -15.34
CA LEU A 18 7.96 17.68 -16.21
C LEU A 18 7.82 16.16 -16.31
N ARG A 19 6.65 15.63 -15.97
CA ARG A 19 6.37 14.19 -16.09
C ARG A 19 6.32 13.77 -17.56
N GLU A 20 7.10 12.75 -17.93
CA GLU A 20 7.08 12.15 -19.28
C GLU A 20 6.30 10.83 -19.29
N THR A 21 6.68 9.89 -18.43
CA THR A 21 6.12 8.54 -18.44
C THR A 21 6.00 8.02 -17.01
N VAL A 22 4.92 7.30 -16.74
CA VAL A 22 4.67 6.64 -15.47
C VAL A 22 4.33 5.19 -15.75
N SER A 23 5.24 4.32 -15.34
CA SER A 23 5.03 2.88 -15.33
C SER A 23 4.75 2.46 -13.90
N PHE A 24 3.49 2.19 -13.59
CA PHE A 24 3.03 1.79 -12.25
C PHE A 24 2.21 0.49 -12.35
N PRO A 25 2.83 -0.65 -12.70
CA PRO A 25 2.12 -1.90 -12.92
C PRO A 25 1.52 -2.47 -11.63
N VAL A 26 0.56 -3.38 -11.78
CA VAL A 26 0.10 -4.24 -10.69
C VAL A 26 1.20 -5.23 -10.31
N PRO A 27 1.37 -5.56 -9.01
CA PRO A 27 2.40 -6.50 -8.60
C PRO A 27 2.10 -7.90 -9.13
N GLN A 28 3.15 -8.66 -9.44
CA GLN A 28 3.00 -10.04 -9.89
C GLN A 28 2.61 -10.94 -8.73
N SER A 29 1.74 -11.92 -8.98
CA SER A 29 1.42 -12.95 -7.99
C SER A 29 2.64 -13.85 -7.74
N GLN A 30 2.94 -14.13 -6.48
CA GLN A 30 3.89 -15.19 -6.12
C GLN A 30 3.27 -16.54 -6.50
N SER A 31 3.90 -17.22 -7.45
CA SER A 31 3.39 -18.49 -7.97
C SER A 31 4.53 -19.46 -8.20
N ASN A 32 4.33 -20.71 -7.81
CA ASN A 32 5.20 -21.82 -8.21
C ASN A 32 4.36 -22.83 -9.00
N THR A 33 4.83 -23.23 -10.18
CA THR A 33 4.09 -24.11 -11.09
C THR A 33 4.92 -25.36 -11.38
N ILE A 34 4.35 -26.53 -11.08
CA ILE A 34 4.99 -27.83 -11.33
C ILE A 34 4.29 -28.52 -12.49
N VAL A 35 5.03 -28.79 -13.57
CA VAL A 35 4.57 -29.61 -14.70
C VAL A 35 4.92 -31.07 -14.40
N VAL A 36 3.91 -31.94 -14.34
CA VAL A 36 4.09 -33.36 -14.06
C VAL A 36 3.84 -34.15 -15.34
N PRO A 37 4.80 -34.96 -15.82
CA PRO A 37 4.58 -35.86 -16.95
C PRO A 37 3.34 -36.74 -16.76
N GLY A 38 2.52 -36.86 -17.80
CA GLY A 38 1.25 -37.61 -17.74
C GLY A 38 0.05 -36.85 -17.19
N ARG A 39 0.22 -35.57 -16.78
CA ARG A 39 -0.91 -34.67 -16.49
C ARG A 39 -1.12 -33.67 -17.61
N ASN A 40 -2.38 -33.41 -17.94
CA ASN A 40 -2.78 -32.40 -18.93
C ASN A 40 -2.79 -30.97 -18.39
N SER A 41 -2.51 -30.77 -17.10
CA SER A 41 -2.50 -29.45 -16.48
C SER A 41 -1.49 -29.38 -15.34
N PRO A 42 -0.76 -28.26 -15.24
CA PRO A 42 0.24 -28.09 -14.20
C PRO A 42 -0.41 -27.88 -12.83
N ILE A 43 0.33 -28.25 -11.79
CA ILE A 43 -0.03 -27.95 -10.40
C ILE A 43 0.45 -26.53 -10.10
N ARG A 44 -0.43 -25.67 -9.58
CA ARG A 44 -0.14 -24.26 -9.29
C ARG A 44 -0.21 -24.00 -7.79
N PHE A 45 0.92 -23.64 -7.19
CA PHE A 45 1.05 -23.15 -5.82
C PHE A 45 1.02 -21.62 -5.84
N THR A 46 -0.15 -21.05 -6.19
CA THR A 46 -0.40 -19.60 -6.18
C THR A 46 -1.08 -19.12 -4.90
N LYS A 47 -1.69 -20.05 -4.15
CA LYS A 47 -2.41 -19.77 -2.92
C LYS A 47 -1.71 -20.46 -1.75
N ALA A 48 -1.26 -19.67 -0.78
CA ALA A 48 -0.85 -20.16 0.53
C ALA A 48 -1.89 -19.65 1.54
N LEU A 49 -2.31 -20.51 2.48
CA LEU A 49 -3.34 -20.15 3.49
C LEU A 49 -4.64 -19.59 2.86
N GLY A 50 -5.05 -20.13 1.70
CA GLY A 50 -6.29 -19.73 1.01
C GLY A 50 -6.19 -18.45 0.16
N ARG A 51 -5.08 -17.71 0.21
CA ARG A 51 -4.92 -16.40 -0.44
C ARG A 51 -3.73 -16.34 -1.38
N VAL A 52 -3.82 -15.47 -2.38
CA VAL A 52 -2.71 -15.16 -3.30
C VAL A 52 -1.80 -14.15 -2.63
N SER A 53 -0.50 -14.44 -2.61
CA SER A 53 0.53 -13.48 -2.18
C SER A 53 1.13 -12.79 -3.41
N TYR A 54 1.63 -11.58 -3.24
CA TYR A 54 2.17 -10.76 -4.32
C TYR A 54 3.66 -10.50 -4.10
N GLN A 55 4.40 -10.36 -5.19
CA GLN A 55 5.78 -9.90 -5.15
C GLN A 55 5.82 -8.41 -4.79
N PRO A 56 6.96 -7.89 -4.31
CA PRO A 56 7.19 -6.46 -4.24
C PRO A 56 6.84 -5.80 -5.57
N ARG A 57 6.24 -4.61 -5.50
CA ARG A 57 5.90 -3.84 -6.68
C ARG A 57 7.15 -3.14 -7.18
N SER A 58 7.40 -3.24 -8.48
CA SER A 58 8.34 -2.35 -9.16
C SER A 58 7.61 -1.29 -9.97
N PHE A 59 8.13 -0.07 -9.97
CA PHE A 59 7.62 1.03 -10.77
C PHE A 59 8.75 1.95 -11.25
N SER A 60 8.49 2.68 -12.32
CA SER A 60 9.44 3.62 -12.92
C SER A 60 8.74 4.89 -13.37
N LEU A 61 9.30 6.03 -12.99
CA LEU A 61 8.76 7.36 -13.21
C LEU A 61 9.81 8.19 -13.94
N THR A 62 9.51 8.60 -15.17
CA THR A 62 10.43 9.39 -15.98
C THR A 62 9.98 10.83 -16.03
N PHE A 63 10.90 11.73 -15.72
CA PHE A 63 10.72 13.17 -15.74
C PHE A 63 11.77 13.82 -16.62
N SER A 64 11.45 14.99 -17.16
CA SER A 64 12.40 15.82 -17.87
C SER A 64 12.34 17.26 -17.41
N MET A 65 13.40 18.00 -17.73
CA MET A 65 13.42 19.44 -17.58
C MET A 65 14.09 20.06 -18.80
N LEU A 66 13.59 21.24 -19.17
CA LEU A 66 14.22 22.10 -20.15
C LEU A 66 15.01 23.17 -19.40
N GLY A 67 16.25 23.42 -19.81
CA GLY A 67 17.05 24.46 -19.19
C GLY A 67 18.54 24.30 -19.40
N THR A 68 19.31 25.04 -18.61
CA THR A 68 20.77 24.98 -18.66
C THR A 68 21.29 23.77 -17.89
N ARG A 69 22.45 23.24 -18.33
CA ARG A 69 23.15 22.15 -17.64
C ARG A 69 23.35 22.41 -16.15
N LYS A 70 23.75 23.63 -15.79
CA LYS A 70 23.95 24.04 -14.39
C LYS A 70 22.69 23.88 -13.54
N ARG A 71 21.52 24.27 -14.06
CA ARG A 71 20.25 24.12 -13.36
C ARG A 71 19.86 22.65 -13.23
N TYR A 72 20.12 21.86 -14.28
CA TYR A 72 19.88 20.42 -14.26
C TYR A 72 20.69 19.72 -13.17
N ASP A 73 21.99 19.98 -13.09
CA ASP A 73 22.86 19.38 -12.06
C ASP A 73 22.40 19.75 -10.64
N GLN A 74 21.92 20.99 -10.43
CA GLN A 74 21.36 21.42 -9.15
C GLN A 74 20.07 20.67 -8.79
N MET A 75 19.14 20.54 -9.74
CA MET A 75 17.87 19.85 -9.53
C MET A 75 18.07 18.34 -9.30
N ILE A 76 19.02 17.72 -10.01
CA ILE A 76 19.39 16.32 -9.76
C ILE A 76 19.99 16.15 -8.37
N ALA A 77 20.90 17.04 -7.95
CA ALA A 77 21.49 16.98 -6.62
C ALA A 77 20.44 17.13 -5.51
N GLU A 78 19.45 18.01 -5.69
CA GLU A 78 18.32 18.16 -4.78
C GLU A 78 17.51 16.86 -4.69
N MET A 79 17.09 16.31 -5.83
CA MET A 79 16.32 15.05 -5.86
C MET A 79 17.08 13.88 -5.25
N ALA A 80 18.37 13.72 -5.60
CA ALA A 80 19.18 12.62 -5.09
C ALA A 80 19.39 12.73 -3.58
N ASN A 81 19.73 13.93 -3.07
CA ASN A 81 19.94 14.13 -1.63
C ASN A 81 18.66 13.91 -0.79
N HIS A 82 17.49 14.21 -1.36
CA HIS A 82 16.22 14.07 -0.66
C HIS A 82 15.60 12.68 -0.77
N TYR A 83 15.82 11.95 -1.87
CA TYR A 83 15.02 10.76 -2.17
C TYR A 83 15.82 9.51 -2.50
N ALA A 84 17.07 9.62 -2.98
CA ALA A 84 17.84 8.44 -3.38
C ALA A 84 18.13 7.54 -2.16
N GLY A 85 17.82 6.26 -2.28
CA GLY A 85 17.98 5.25 -1.24
C GLY A 85 17.04 5.41 -0.03
N GLN A 86 16.03 6.30 -0.12
CA GLN A 86 15.09 6.52 0.98
C GLN A 86 13.76 5.79 0.76
N LEU A 87 13.15 5.36 1.86
CA LEU A 87 11.80 4.81 1.87
C LEU A 87 10.79 5.96 1.77
N ILE A 88 10.12 6.09 0.63
CA ILE A 88 9.30 7.26 0.29
C ILE A 88 7.86 6.84 -0.02
N LYS A 89 6.92 7.66 0.44
CA LYS A 89 5.52 7.61 0.04
C LYS A 89 5.35 8.25 -1.34
N VAL A 90 4.89 7.48 -2.32
CA VAL A 90 4.62 7.93 -3.68
C VAL A 90 3.12 7.92 -3.94
N SER A 91 2.55 9.06 -4.32
CA SER A 91 1.15 9.18 -4.73
C SER A 91 1.03 9.83 -6.10
N THR A 92 0.14 9.30 -6.94
CA THR A 92 -0.16 9.82 -8.28
C THR A 92 -1.38 10.73 -8.23
N SER A 93 -1.44 11.73 -9.10
CA SER A 93 -2.61 12.61 -9.23
C SER A 93 -3.87 11.88 -9.70
N GLU A 94 -3.72 10.74 -10.36
CA GLU A 94 -4.79 9.92 -10.90
C GLU A 94 -5.53 9.17 -9.79
N GLU A 95 -4.83 8.80 -8.72
CA GLU A 95 -5.38 8.09 -7.57
C GLU A 95 -4.95 8.81 -6.28
N PRO A 96 -5.47 10.01 -6.03
CA PRO A 96 -4.99 10.89 -4.96
C PRO A 96 -5.25 10.33 -3.56
N GLU A 97 -6.20 9.41 -3.43
CA GLU A 97 -6.57 8.74 -2.17
C GLU A 97 -5.60 7.62 -1.79
N LEU A 98 -4.78 7.16 -2.74
CA LEU A 98 -3.88 6.02 -2.57
C LEU A 98 -2.41 6.44 -2.65
N TYR A 99 -1.56 5.65 -1.99
CA TYR A 99 -0.12 5.78 -2.12
C TYR A 99 0.58 4.43 -2.05
N ALA A 100 1.76 4.34 -2.64
CA ALA A 100 2.68 3.24 -2.42
C ALA A 100 3.85 3.70 -1.55
N ILE A 101 4.49 2.73 -0.89
CA ILE A 101 5.73 2.93 -0.14
C ILE A 101 6.79 2.04 -0.78
N GLY A 102 7.99 2.57 -0.98
CA GLY A 102 9.13 1.80 -1.46
C GLY A 102 10.42 2.63 -1.43
N THR A 103 11.55 1.95 -1.64
CA THR A 103 12.86 2.60 -1.66
C THR A 103 13.14 3.16 -3.04
N LEU A 104 13.33 4.48 -3.12
CA LEU A 104 13.52 5.14 -4.42
C LEU A 104 14.99 5.14 -4.82
N GLU A 105 15.23 4.70 -6.05
CA GLU A 105 16.50 4.87 -6.75
C GLU A 105 16.34 5.94 -7.83
N THR A 106 17.38 6.75 -8.00
CA THR A 106 17.38 7.85 -8.98
C THR A 106 18.50 7.65 -9.99
N SER A 107 18.17 7.71 -11.28
CA SER A 107 19.15 7.79 -12.35
C SER A 107 18.88 9.01 -13.22
N SER A 108 19.92 9.55 -13.85
CA SER A 108 19.86 10.85 -14.50
C SER A 108 20.65 10.84 -15.81
N GLU A 109 20.06 11.36 -16.87
CA GLU A 109 20.71 11.52 -18.17
C GLU A 109 20.48 12.93 -18.72
N TYR A 110 21.46 13.49 -19.43
CA TYR A 110 21.34 14.81 -20.05
C TYR A 110 21.78 14.76 -21.49
N ASP A 111 20.89 15.17 -22.39
CA ASP A 111 21.18 15.33 -23.81
C ASP A 111 21.65 16.77 -24.07
N PRO A 112 22.94 16.99 -24.41
CA PRO A 112 23.47 18.33 -24.70
C PRO A 112 22.94 18.94 -25.99
N LEU A 113 22.57 18.13 -26.99
CA LEU A 113 22.09 18.61 -28.28
C LEU A 113 20.68 19.17 -28.15
N LEU A 114 19.83 18.49 -27.36
CA LEU A 114 18.47 18.91 -27.08
C LEU A 114 18.34 19.84 -25.86
N SER A 115 19.44 20.07 -25.13
CA SER A 115 19.43 20.78 -23.84
C SER A 115 18.34 20.23 -22.90
N LYS A 116 18.20 18.90 -22.89
CA LYS A 116 17.15 18.18 -22.21
C LYS A 116 17.76 17.32 -21.11
N GLY A 117 17.37 17.61 -19.88
CA GLY A 117 17.68 16.75 -18.74
C GLY A 117 16.56 15.74 -18.50
N GLN A 118 16.92 14.51 -18.17
CA GLN A 118 16.01 13.45 -17.74
C GLN A 118 16.39 12.95 -16.34
N LEU A 119 15.37 12.64 -15.56
CA LEU A 119 15.44 12.00 -14.26
C LEU A 119 14.51 10.79 -14.30
N VAL A 120 15.03 9.62 -13.95
CA VAL A 120 14.24 8.41 -13.75
C VAL A 120 14.27 8.07 -12.28
N ILE A 121 13.09 7.99 -11.67
CA ILE A 121 12.89 7.47 -10.32
C ILE A 121 12.33 6.07 -10.45
N SER A 122 13.08 5.08 -9.99
CA SER A 122 12.70 3.68 -10.01
C SER A 122 12.58 3.14 -8.59
N CYS A 123 11.72 2.15 -8.41
CA CYS A 123 11.58 1.41 -7.17
C CYS A 123 11.40 -0.06 -7.55
N GLU A 124 12.10 -0.97 -6.88
CA GLU A 124 11.98 -2.42 -7.12
C GLU A 124 11.39 -3.16 -5.92
N ASP A 125 11.43 -2.56 -4.74
CA ASP A 125 11.06 -3.15 -3.46
C ASP A 125 9.81 -2.55 -2.83
N ALA A 126 8.96 -1.85 -3.61
CA ALA A 126 7.77 -1.25 -3.04
C ALA A 126 6.81 -2.31 -2.50
N ASP A 127 6.03 -1.94 -1.48
CA ASP A 127 4.98 -2.79 -0.97
C ASP A 127 4.01 -3.18 -2.10
N SER A 128 3.56 -4.44 -2.08
CA SER A 128 2.67 -4.95 -3.13
C SER A 128 1.36 -4.14 -3.20
N TYR A 129 0.85 -3.73 -2.05
CA TYR A 129 -0.40 -2.97 -1.93
C TYR A 129 -0.13 -1.47 -1.95
N ARG A 130 -1.13 -0.74 -2.45
CA ARG A 130 -1.27 0.70 -2.27
C ARG A 130 -2.21 0.94 -1.11
N TYR A 131 -1.87 1.90 -0.28
CA TYR A 131 -2.57 2.20 0.96
C TYR A 131 -3.48 3.41 0.79
N HIS A 132 -4.64 3.39 1.45
CA HIS A 132 -5.45 4.60 1.62
C HIS A 132 -4.72 5.61 2.50
N ASN A 133 -4.89 6.89 2.17
CA ASN A 133 -4.30 8.00 2.94
C ASN A 133 -4.86 8.06 4.36
N GLU A 134 -6.18 7.92 4.48
CA GLU A 134 -6.91 7.97 5.74
C GLU A 134 -7.08 6.57 6.32
N GLU A 135 -7.16 6.50 7.65
CA GLU A 135 -7.47 5.26 8.35
C GLU A 135 -8.98 5.11 8.52
N THR A 136 -9.45 3.88 8.33
CA THR A 136 -10.84 3.53 8.55
C THR A 136 -11.05 3.27 10.03
N ILE A 137 -12.01 4.00 10.61
CA ILE A 137 -12.39 3.92 12.01
C ILE A 137 -13.85 3.48 12.10
N VAL A 138 -14.08 2.30 12.66
CA VAL A 138 -15.42 1.77 12.89
C VAL A 138 -15.60 1.55 14.39
N ASN A 139 -16.73 1.94 14.95
CA ASN A 139 -17.00 1.75 16.37
C ASN A 139 -18.41 1.22 16.65
N LEU A 140 -18.56 0.61 17.82
CA LEU A 140 -19.83 0.21 18.37
C LEU A 140 -19.83 0.49 19.88
N THR A 141 -20.91 1.09 20.37
CA THR A 141 -21.16 1.27 21.80
C THR A 141 -22.18 0.26 22.27
N GLY A 142 -21.87 -0.46 23.34
CA GLY A 142 -22.69 -1.54 23.86
C GLY A 142 -22.44 -2.87 23.15
N SER A 143 -23.47 -3.71 23.11
CA SER A 143 -23.42 -5.05 22.54
C SER A 143 -24.15 -5.12 21.20
N GLY A 144 -23.65 -5.93 20.27
CA GLY A 144 -24.28 -6.12 18.97
C GLY A 144 -23.34 -6.76 17.95
N THR A 145 -23.82 -6.89 16.73
CA THR A 145 -23.02 -7.36 15.60
C THR A 145 -22.62 -6.17 14.75
N LEU A 146 -21.32 -5.99 14.55
CA LEU A 146 -20.74 -4.94 13.73
C LEU A 146 -20.25 -5.55 12.41
N ILE A 147 -20.56 -4.86 11.33
CA ILE A 147 -20.04 -5.15 9.99
C ILE A 147 -18.90 -4.17 9.71
N ILE A 148 -17.73 -4.72 9.38
CA ILE A 148 -16.54 -3.97 9.00
C ILE A 148 -16.25 -4.30 7.53
N GLU A 149 -16.47 -3.33 6.65
CA GLU A 149 -16.04 -3.44 5.26
C GLU A 149 -14.54 -3.12 5.20
N ASN A 150 -13.79 -3.95 4.50
CA ASN A 150 -12.37 -3.74 4.23
C ASN A 150 -12.15 -3.85 2.72
N ASP A 151 -11.27 -3.00 2.19
CA ASP A 151 -10.80 -3.10 0.82
C ASP A 151 -9.97 -4.38 0.58
N PHE A 152 -9.23 -4.48 -0.51
CA PHE A 152 -8.61 -5.72 -0.93
C PHE A 152 -7.48 -6.25 -0.02
N MET A 153 -6.70 -5.36 0.61
CA MET A 153 -5.54 -5.72 1.43
C MET A 153 -5.99 -6.33 2.77
N PRO A 154 -5.56 -7.57 3.11
CA PRO A 154 -5.79 -8.12 4.44
C PRO A 154 -5.10 -7.28 5.51
N VAL A 155 -5.80 -6.96 6.60
CA VAL A 155 -5.27 -6.06 7.64
C VAL A 155 -5.73 -6.48 9.03
N VAL A 156 -4.81 -6.43 9.99
CA VAL A 156 -5.12 -6.61 11.41
C VAL A 156 -5.39 -5.22 12.02
N PRO A 157 -6.62 -4.93 12.48
CA PRO A 157 -6.93 -3.65 13.06
C PRO A 157 -6.40 -3.53 14.49
N VAL A 158 -6.17 -2.29 14.89
CA VAL A 158 -5.96 -1.92 16.29
C VAL A 158 -7.33 -1.74 16.94
N ILE A 159 -7.58 -2.50 18.00
CA ILE A 159 -8.85 -2.52 18.72
C ILE A 159 -8.69 -1.73 20.01
N THR A 160 -9.54 -0.75 20.27
CA THR A 160 -9.57 -0.01 21.54
C THR A 160 -10.92 -0.21 22.22
N THR A 161 -10.93 -0.65 23.47
CA THR A 161 -12.13 -0.90 24.28
C THR A 161 -12.13 0.01 25.50
N SER A 162 -13.28 0.59 25.84
CA SER A 162 -13.41 1.47 27.03
C SER A 162 -13.78 0.71 28.31
N ALA A 163 -14.21 -0.54 28.19
CA ALA A 163 -14.60 -1.43 29.29
C ALA A 163 -14.30 -2.88 28.89
N GLU A 164 -14.44 -3.81 29.84
CA GLU A 164 -14.34 -5.24 29.52
C GLU A 164 -15.37 -5.61 28.43
N THR A 165 -14.86 -6.23 27.37
CA THR A 165 -15.63 -6.52 26.16
C THR A 165 -15.24 -7.89 25.63
N ALA A 166 -16.24 -8.74 25.37
CA ALA A 166 -16.05 -10.00 24.67
C ALA A 166 -16.32 -9.84 23.17
N LEU A 167 -15.36 -10.26 22.36
CA LEU A 167 -15.43 -10.31 20.91
C LEU A 167 -15.60 -11.74 20.43
N SER A 168 -16.43 -11.95 19.41
CA SER A 168 -16.58 -13.23 18.71
C SER A 168 -16.66 -13.00 17.21
N TRP A 169 -15.91 -13.75 16.41
CA TRP A 169 -15.86 -13.59 14.96
C TRP A 169 -15.51 -14.91 14.28
N THR A 170 -15.64 -14.95 12.96
CA THR A 170 -15.31 -16.13 12.14
C THR A 170 -14.39 -15.77 10.98
N ILE A 171 -13.40 -16.62 10.71
CA ILE A 171 -12.47 -16.49 9.58
C ILE A 171 -12.23 -17.90 9.01
N GLY A 172 -12.40 -18.08 7.69
CA GLY A 172 -12.06 -19.34 7.03
C GLY A 172 -12.85 -20.57 7.50
N GLY A 173 -13.95 -20.39 8.22
CA GLY A 173 -14.74 -21.46 8.86
C GLY A 173 -14.44 -21.65 10.35
N ASP A 174 -13.33 -21.11 10.84
CA ASP A 174 -12.97 -21.13 12.26
C ASP A 174 -13.69 -20.04 13.03
N SER A 175 -14.08 -20.33 14.26
CA SER A 175 -14.73 -19.40 15.17
C SER A 175 -13.81 -19.04 16.32
N PHE A 176 -13.67 -17.75 16.59
CA PHE A 176 -12.82 -17.23 17.65
C PHE A 176 -13.66 -16.47 18.67
N ARG A 177 -13.21 -16.52 19.94
CA ARG A 177 -13.78 -15.73 21.03
C ARG A 177 -12.67 -15.23 21.94
N LYS A 178 -12.68 -13.93 22.27
CA LYS A 178 -11.70 -13.30 23.17
C LYS A 178 -12.41 -12.31 24.11
N SER A 179 -11.98 -12.26 25.37
CA SER A 179 -12.34 -11.17 26.28
C SER A 179 -11.18 -10.19 26.34
N LEU A 180 -11.47 -8.90 26.17
CA LEU A 180 -10.50 -7.81 26.22
C LEU A 180 -10.85 -6.91 27.40
N SER A 181 -9.87 -6.59 28.26
CA SER A 181 -10.06 -5.52 29.23
C SER A 181 -10.04 -4.16 28.52
N ALA A 182 -10.43 -3.09 29.23
CA ALA A 182 -10.26 -1.74 28.71
C ALA A 182 -8.79 -1.48 28.34
N GLY A 183 -8.56 -0.89 27.16
CA GLY A 183 -7.23 -0.64 26.62
C GLY A 183 -7.16 -0.80 25.11
N THR A 184 -5.94 -0.85 24.59
CA THR A 184 -5.64 -1.04 23.16
C THR A 184 -5.02 -2.41 22.93
N TRP A 185 -5.53 -3.11 21.93
CA TRP A 185 -5.23 -4.50 21.63
C TRP A 185 -4.98 -4.71 20.15
N THR A 186 -4.08 -5.64 19.83
CA THR A 186 -3.87 -6.16 18.48
C THR A 186 -4.00 -7.67 18.55
N LEU A 187 -4.93 -8.23 17.77
CA LEU A 187 -5.19 -9.67 17.72
C LEU A 187 -4.79 -10.19 16.34
N PRO A 188 -3.62 -10.84 16.20
CA PRO A 188 -3.18 -11.37 14.90
C PRO A 188 -4.18 -12.31 14.23
N GLU A 189 -4.98 -13.02 15.03
CA GLU A 189 -6.08 -13.87 14.58
C GLU A 189 -7.36 -13.12 14.14
N PHE A 190 -7.42 -11.80 14.31
CA PHE A 190 -8.51 -10.94 13.83
C PHE A 190 -8.06 -10.16 12.59
N GLU A 191 -7.79 -10.88 11.51
CA GLU A 191 -7.38 -10.29 10.23
C GLU A 191 -8.61 -10.06 9.34
N LEU A 192 -8.88 -8.79 9.03
CA LEU A 192 -9.95 -8.39 8.12
C LEU A 192 -9.60 -8.85 6.70
N GLN A 193 -10.50 -9.61 6.09
CA GLN A 193 -10.40 -10.04 4.69
C GLN A 193 -11.06 -9.02 3.77
N ALA A 194 -10.83 -9.13 2.46
CA ALA A 194 -11.49 -8.27 1.49
C ALA A 194 -13.01 -8.39 1.54
N GLY A 195 -13.69 -7.23 1.55
CA GLY A 195 -15.13 -7.09 1.66
C GLY A 195 -15.63 -7.14 3.10
N ARG A 196 -16.73 -7.86 3.31
CA ARG A 196 -17.50 -7.81 4.54
C ARG A 196 -16.95 -8.74 5.63
N ASN A 197 -16.54 -8.16 6.76
CA ASN A 197 -16.14 -8.88 7.97
C ASN A 197 -17.18 -8.66 9.07
N THR A 198 -17.54 -9.71 9.79
CA THR A 198 -18.56 -9.65 10.85
C THR A 198 -17.93 -9.95 12.20
N VAL A 199 -18.16 -9.08 13.19
CA VAL A 199 -17.75 -9.29 14.58
C VAL A 199 -18.92 -9.04 15.52
N THR A 200 -19.14 -9.96 16.45
CA THR A 200 -20.10 -9.79 17.55
C THR A 200 -19.37 -9.31 18.78
N ILE A 201 -19.91 -8.26 19.38
CA ILE A 201 -19.36 -7.53 20.52
C ILE A 201 -20.35 -7.66 21.67
N GLN A 202 -19.87 -8.05 22.84
CA GLN A 202 -20.63 -8.15 24.08
C GLN A 202 -19.92 -7.33 25.16
N GLY A 203 -20.56 -6.26 25.60
CA GLY A 203 -20.03 -5.32 26.58
C GLY A 203 -20.92 -4.09 26.71
N ASN A 204 -20.62 -3.26 27.71
CA ASN A 204 -21.32 -1.99 27.96
C ASN A 204 -20.50 -0.76 27.53
N GLY A 205 -19.23 -0.96 27.13
CA GLY A 205 -18.33 0.09 26.69
C GLY A 205 -18.41 0.37 25.18
N THR A 206 -17.53 1.24 24.71
CA THR A 206 -17.29 1.50 23.29
C THR A 206 -16.09 0.69 22.82
N THR A 207 -16.26 0.00 21.69
CA THR A 207 -15.19 -0.70 20.98
C THR A 207 -14.91 0.02 19.66
N ILE A 208 -13.65 0.32 19.39
CA ILE A 208 -13.19 1.04 18.20
C ILE A 208 -12.20 0.14 17.47
N PHE A 209 -12.41 -0.06 16.17
CA PHE A 209 -11.49 -0.70 15.25
C PHE A 209 -10.86 0.37 14.37
N ARG A 210 -9.54 0.44 14.33
CA ARG A 210 -8.76 1.36 13.50
C ARG A 210 -7.81 0.56 12.62
N PHE A 211 -7.87 0.78 11.30
CA PHE A 211 -7.00 0.11 10.35
C PHE A 211 -6.80 0.95 9.10
N ARG A 212 -5.74 0.67 8.36
CA ARG A 212 -5.48 1.27 7.05
C ARG A 212 -5.82 0.27 5.97
N GLU A 213 -6.76 0.63 5.14
CA GLU A 213 -7.14 -0.17 3.98
C GLU A 213 -6.09 -0.07 2.88
N GLY A 214 -6.10 -1.02 1.97
CA GLY A 214 -5.25 -1.00 0.79
C GLY A 214 -5.79 -1.85 -0.34
N ARG A 215 -5.25 -1.65 -1.55
CA ARG A 215 -5.58 -2.42 -2.74
C ARG A 215 -4.38 -2.58 -3.68
N LEU A 216 -4.47 -3.51 -4.62
CA LEU A 216 -3.49 -3.66 -5.71
C LEU A 216 -3.57 -2.47 -6.66
#